data_AF-A0A9P9Q6T5-F1
#
_entry.id   AF-A0A9P9Q6T5-F1
#
_cell.length_a   1.000
_cell.length_b   1.000
_cell.length_c   1.000
_cell.angle_alpha   90.00
_cell.angle_beta   90.00
_cell.angle_gamma   90.00
#
_symmetry.space_group_name_H-M   'P 1'
#
loop_
_entity.id
_entity.type
_entity.pdbx_description
1 polymer ?
#
loop_
_entity_poly.entity_id
_entity_poly.type
_entity_poly.pdbx_seq_one_letter_code
_entity_poly.pdbx_strand_id
1 'polypeptide(L)'
;MRMETVVAPVVVFSLVFGGIHCAAWNFSFPSQTEQTLWHIASLVSTFGIPVGCVLGCCFEWFDLAHVYSEKFPRLRRRTGETPPWRGGKAGWFDICVNCMTWLPYSTARLILVVDVFISLRSLPEGTYDTVEWTKFLPHFS
;
A
#
# COMPACT_ATOMS: atom_id res chain seq x y z
N MET A 1 6.67 9.65 -20.08
CA MET A 1 7.28 8.74 -19.08
C MET A 1 6.67 7.37 -19.27
N ARG A 2 7.46 6.30 -19.13
CA ARG A 2 6.96 4.94 -19.35
C ARG A 2 6.20 4.49 -18.10
N MET A 3 5.07 3.79 -18.22
CA MET A 3 4.24 3.40 -17.07
C MET A 3 5.04 2.61 -16.02
N GLU A 4 5.92 1.72 -16.49
CA GLU A 4 6.82 0.91 -15.67
C GLU A 4 7.82 1.73 -14.83
N THR A 5 8.21 2.95 -15.25
CA THR A 5 9.09 3.80 -14.43
C THR A 5 8.38 4.41 -13.21
N VAL A 6 7.04 4.40 -13.19
CA VAL A 6 6.23 4.96 -12.09
C VAL A 6 5.64 3.86 -11.21
N VAL A 7 5.16 2.75 -11.80
CA VAL A 7 4.49 1.68 -11.04
C VAL A 7 5.47 0.92 -10.13
N ALA A 8 6.65 0.59 -10.64
CA ALA A 8 7.65 -0.17 -9.87
C ALA A 8 8.04 0.50 -8.53
N PRO A 9 8.44 1.79 -8.49
CA PRO A 9 8.79 2.43 -7.22
C PRO A 9 7.59 2.55 -6.26
N VAL A 10 6.38 2.78 -6.76
CA VAL A 10 5.16 2.85 -5.94
C VAL A 10 4.87 1.51 -5.25
N VAL A 11 4.95 0.40 -5.98
CA VAL A 11 4.77 -0.95 -5.44
C VAL A 11 5.84 -1.27 -4.39
N VAL A 12 7.12 -1.00 -4.70
CA VAL A 12 8.22 -1.24 -3.77
C VAL A 12 8.03 -0.44 -2.48
N PHE A 13 7.69 0.85 -2.57
CA PHE A 13 7.44 1.68 -1.40
C PHE A 13 6.28 1.15 -0.55
N SER A 14 5.19 0.72 -1.19
CA SER A 14 4.03 0.14 -0.49
C SER A 14 4.41 -1.14 0.27
N LEU A 15 5.15 -2.04 -0.39
CA LEU A 15 5.58 -3.31 0.19
C LEU A 15 6.54 -3.11 1.36
N VAL A 16 7.52 -2.21 1.22
CA VAL A 16 8.48 -1.91 2.29
C VAL A 16 7.78 -1.28 3.47
N PHE A 17 6.96 -0.24 3.23
CA PHE A 17 6.28 0.45 4.31
C PHE A 17 5.30 -0.47 5.07
N GLY A 18 4.39 -1.14 4.35
CA GLY A 18 3.45 -2.07 4.98
C GLY A 18 4.15 -3.26 5.63
N GLY A 19 5.22 -3.75 5.00
CA GLY A 19 6.04 -4.86 5.50
C GLY A 19 6.69 -4.58 6.86
N ILE A 20 7.12 -3.35 7.13
CA ILE A 20 7.66 -2.97 8.45
C ILE A 20 6.60 -3.12 9.55
N HIS A 21 5.34 -2.75 9.28
CA HIS A 21 4.24 -2.93 10.23
C HIS A 21 3.87 -4.40 10.41
N CYS A 22 3.89 -5.18 9.31
CA CYS A 22 3.77 -6.62 9.38
C CYS A 22 4.90 -7.27 10.19
N ALA A 23 6.13 -6.73 10.17
CA ALA A 23 7.23 -7.25 10.99
C ALA A 23 6.94 -7.13 12.49
N ALA A 24 6.16 -6.12 12.89
CA ALA A 24 5.65 -5.94 14.25
C ALA A 24 4.34 -6.72 14.52
N TRP A 25 4.11 -7.85 13.84
CA TRP A 25 2.89 -8.65 13.96
C TRP A 25 2.50 -9.00 15.41
N ASN A 26 3.50 -9.32 16.24
CA ASN A 26 3.31 -9.80 17.60
C ASN A 26 3.49 -8.70 18.67
N PHE A 27 3.41 -7.42 18.30
CA PHE A 27 3.44 -6.34 19.28
C PHE A 27 2.22 -6.41 20.22
N SER A 28 2.46 -6.05 21.48
CA SER A 28 1.44 -5.98 22.51
C SER A 28 0.64 -4.69 22.37
N PHE A 29 -0.66 -4.83 22.15
CA PHE A 29 -1.60 -3.71 22.11
C PHE A 29 -2.51 -3.74 23.35
N PRO A 30 -3.04 -2.59 23.80
CA PRO A 30 -3.94 -2.52 24.94
C PRO A 30 -5.22 -3.34 24.77
N SER A 31 -5.72 -3.51 23.54
CA SER A 31 -6.92 -4.27 23.24
C SER A 31 -6.76 -5.21 22.03
N GLN A 32 -7.57 -6.28 22.01
CA GLN A 32 -7.64 -7.21 20.86
C GLN A 32 -8.15 -6.55 19.59
N THR A 33 -9.01 -5.54 19.72
CA THR A 33 -9.56 -4.80 18.57
C THR A 33 -8.46 -3.99 17.88
N GLU A 34 -7.64 -3.25 18.63
CA GLU A 34 -6.50 -2.51 18.08
C GLU A 34 -5.50 -3.44 17.40
N GLN A 35 -5.19 -4.59 18.02
CA GLN A 35 -4.30 -5.58 17.41
C GLN A 35 -4.86 -6.12 16.08
N THR A 36 -6.16 -6.39 16.02
CA THR A 36 -6.80 -6.87 14.78
C THR A 36 -6.80 -5.79 13.70
N LEU A 37 -7.11 -4.55 14.09
CA LEU A 37 -7.05 -3.39 13.19
C LEU A 37 -5.64 -3.18 12.65
N TRP A 38 -4.62 -3.30 13.49
CA TRP A 38 -3.22 -3.27 13.10
C TRP A 38 -2.89 -4.32 12.04
N HIS A 39 -3.26 -5.58 12.26
CA HIS A 39 -3.02 -6.67 11.31
C HIS A 39 -3.69 -6.40 9.97
N ILE A 40 -4.97 -6.03 9.98
CA ILE A 40 -5.74 -5.72 8.77
C ILE A 40 -5.12 -4.53 8.04
N ALA A 41 -4.83 -3.43 8.74
CA ALA A 41 -4.29 -2.22 8.16
C ALA A 41 -2.87 -2.42 7.60
N SER A 42 -2.05 -3.26 8.24
CA SER A 42 -0.73 -3.65 7.76
C SER A 42 -0.82 -4.45 6.45
N LEU A 43 -1.72 -5.43 6.39
CA LEU A 43 -1.95 -6.23 5.17
C LEU A 43 -2.52 -5.39 4.02
N VAL A 44 -3.51 -4.53 4.30
CA VAL A 44 -4.09 -3.61 3.31
C VAL A 44 -3.04 -2.64 2.77
N SER A 45 -2.18 -2.09 3.64
CA SER A 45 -1.10 -1.19 3.22
C SER A 45 0.00 -1.91 2.42
N THR A 46 0.24 -3.19 2.71
CA THR A 46 1.24 -3.99 2.01
C THR A 46 0.76 -4.42 0.62
N PHE A 47 -0.46 -4.97 0.55
CA PHE A 47 -0.96 -5.66 -0.66
C PHE A 47 -1.98 -4.86 -1.47
N GLY A 48 -2.62 -3.83 -0.90
CA GLY A 48 -3.68 -3.07 -1.57
C GLY A 48 -3.22 -2.42 -2.87
N ILE A 49 -2.12 -1.67 -2.84
CA ILE A 49 -1.54 -1.03 -4.03
C ILE A 49 -1.05 -2.06 -5.07
N PRO A 50 -0.24 -3.08 -4.71
CA PRO A 50 0.17 -4.11 -5.66
C PRO A 50 -1.01 -4.80 -6.36
N VAL A 51 -2.05 -5.19 -5.61
CA VAL A 51 -3.25 -5.84 -6.16
C VAL A 51 -4.01 -4.87 -7.07
N GLY A 52 -4.22 -3.62 -6.65
CA GLY A 52 -4.87 -2.60 -7.46
C GLY A 52 -4.13 -2.34 -8.79
N CYS A 53 -2.80 -2.23 -8.74
CA CYS A 53 -1.97 -2.08 -9.94
C CYS A 53 -2.07 -3.29 -10.88
N VAL A 54 -2.05 -4.52 -10.35
CA VAL A 54 -2.20 -5.74 -11.17
C VAL A 54 -3.57 -5.79 -11.82
N LEU A 55 -4.64 -5.52 -11.07
CA LEU A 55 -6.01 -5.53 -11.61
C LEU A 55 -6.19 -4.47 -12.71
N GLY A 56 -5.70 -3.25 -12.49
CA GLY A 56 -5.73 -2.18 -13.49
C GLY A 56 -4.92 -2.54 -14.75
N CYS A 57 -3.67 -2.99 -14.57
CA CYS A 57 -2.83 -3.41 -15.70
C CYS A 57 -3.42 -4.59 -16.48
N CYS A 58 -4.00 -5.59 -15.81
CA CYS A 58 -4.64 -6.74 -16.44
C CYS A 58 -5.87 -6.33 -17.25
N PHE A 59 -6.68 -5.42 -16.72
CA PHE A 59 -7.86 -4.88 -17.41
C PHE A 59 -7.44 -4.08 -18.64
N GLU A 60 -6.50 -3.15 -18.50
CA GLU A 60 -5.95 -2.37 -19.61
C GLU A 60 -5.34 -3.27 -20.69
N TRP A 61 -4.58 -4.30 -20.30
CA TRP A 61 -4.03 -5.29 -21.23
C TRP A 61 -5.11 -6.10 -21.94
N PHE A 62 -6.13 -6.58 -21.22
CA PHE A 62 -7.20 -7.38 -21.79
C PHE A 62 -8.04 -6.57 -22.78
N ASP A 63 -8.42 -5.35 -22.41
CA ASP A 63 -9.17 -4.44 -23.29
C ASP A 63 -8.34 -4.05 -24.53
N LEU A 64 -7.05 -3.72 -24.34
CA LEU A 64 -6.15 -3.46 -25.47
C LEU A 64 -6.01 -4.69 -26.35
N ALA A 65 -5.82 -5.89 -25.80
CA ALA A 65 -5.68 -7.12 -26.55
C ALA A 65 -6.97 -7.49 -27.30
N HIS A 66 -8.15 -7.30 -26.70
CA HIS A 66 -9.44 -7.56 -27.33
C HIS A 66 -9.70 -6.59 -28.49
N VAL A 67 -9.50 -5.28 -28.28
CA VAL A 67 -9.65 -4.27 -29.33
C VAL A 67 -8.62 -4.49 -30.45
N TYR A 68 -7.38 -4.81 -30.09
CA TYR A 68 -6.29 -5.05 -31.04
C TYR A 68 -6.54 -6.30 -31.89
N SER A 69 -7.09 -7.36 -31.28
CA SER A 69 -7.47 -8.62 -31.93
C SER A 69 -8.58 -8.42 -32.96
N GLU A 70 -9.65 -7.72 -32.60
CA GLU A 70 -10.83 -7.69 -33.45
C GLU A 70 -10.77 -6.69 -34.59
N LYS A 71 -10.04 -5.58 -34.40
CA LYS A 71 -10.37 -4.38 -35.19
C LYS A 71 -9.34 -4.00 -36.25
N PHE A 72 -8.00 -4.07 -36.05
CA PHE A 72 -7.10 -3.39 -37.01
C PHE A 72 -5.64 -3.91 -37.17
N PRO A 73 -5.30 -4.61 -38.27
CA PRO A 73 -3.91 -4.76 -38.71
C PRO A 73 -3.34 -3.49 -39.40
N ARG A 74 -4.19 -2.58 -39.91
CA ARG A 74 -3.80 -1.52 -40.88
C ARG A 74 -4.00 -0.07 -40.42
N LEU A 75 -4.71 0.20 -39.31
CA LEU A 75 -5.06 1.57 -38.88
C LEU A 75 -3.99 2.30 -38.04
N ARG A 76 -2.80 1.72 -37.93
CA ARG A 76 -1.64 2.19 -37.15
C ARG A 76 -1.16 3.63 -37.42
N ARG A 77 -1.63 4.36 -38.45
CA ARG A 77 -0.94 5.58 -38.92
C ARG A 77 -1.70 6.91 -38.96
N ARG A 78 -3.01 7.01 -38.70
CA ARG A 78 -3.74 8.24 -39.13
C ARG A 78 -4.49 9.08 -38.09
N THR A 79 -4.96 8.55 -36.97
CA THR A 79 -5.86 9.34 -36.11
C THR A 79 -5.33 9.39 -34.69
N GLY A 80 -4.92 10.59 -34.24
CA GLY A 80 -4.67 10.91 -32.83
C GLY A 80 -5.94 10.93 -31.99
N GLU A 81 -6.92 10.11 -32.33
CA GLU A 81 -8.16 9.95 -31.58
C GLU A 81 -7.85 9.08 -30.37
N THR A 82 -8.04 9.64 -29.17
CA THR A 82 -7.96 8.87 -27.94
C THR A 82 -8.94 7.70 -28.04
N PRO A 83 -8.54 6.53 -27.56
CA PRO A 83 -9.36 5.37 -27.78
C PRO A 83 -10.69 5.42 -26.98
N PRO A 84 -11.76 4.80 -27.51
CA PRO A 84 -13.12 4.97 -27.00
C PRO A 84 -13.35 4.49 -25.56
N TRP A 85 -12.46 3.65 -25.01
CA TRP A 85 -12.57 3.13 -23.63
C TRP A 85 -12.35 4.19 -22.53
N ARG A 86 -11.85 5.39 -22.87
CA ARG A 86 -11.82 6.52 -21.92
C ARG A 86 -13.22 7.11 -21.61
N GLY A 87 -14.28 6.66 -22.29
CA GLY A 87 -15.67 7.03 -21.99
C GLY A 87 -16.60 5.81 -21.95
N GLY A 88 -17.43 5.70 -20.91
CA GLY A 88 -18.41 4.61 -20.75
C GLY A 88 -18.10 3.64 -19.61
N LYS A 89 -18.54 2.37 -19.74
CA LYS A 89 -18.46 1.35 -18.67
C LYS A 89 -17.03 1.00 -18.23
N ALA A 90 -16.06 1.01 -19.16
CA ALA A 90 -14.64 0.77 -18.87
C ALA A 90 -14.04 1.87 -17.98
N GLY A 91 -14.35 3.14 -18.27
CA GLY A 91 -13.95 4.26 -17.39
C GLY A 91 -14.57 4.18 -15.99
N TRP A 92 -15.84 3.75 -15.88
CA TRP A 92 -16.46 3.51 -14.57
C TRP A 92 -15.78 2.36 -13.80
N PHE A 93 -15.37 1.30 -14.50
CA PHE A 93 -14.61 0.21 -13.90
C PHE A 93 -13.26 0.70 -13.35
N ASP A 94 -12.51 1.47 -14.14
CA ASP A 94 -11.23 2.06 -13.72
C ASP A 94 -11.40 2.97 -12.50
N ILE A 95 -12.44 3.81 -12.48
CA ILE A 95 -12.77 4.66 -11.33
C ILE A 95 -13.05 3.80 -10.11
N CYS A 96 -13.86 2.75 -10.24
CA CYS A 96 -14.19 1.84 -9.14
C CYS A 96 -12.94 1.13 -8.59
N VAL A 97 -12.07 0.60 -9.45
CA VAL A 97 -10.81 -0.06 -9.05
C VAL A 97 -9.89 0.93 -8.33
N ASN A 98 -9.77 2.16 -8.84
CA ASN A 98 -8.99 3.19 -8.19
C ASN A 98 -9.57 3.56 -6.82
N CYS A 99 -10.87 3.82 -6.72
CA CYS A 99 -11.54 4.12 -5.44
C CYS A 99 -11.37 2.99 -4.42
N MET A 100 -11.51 1.74 -4.86
CA MET A 100 -11.32 0.54 -4.04
C MET A 100 -9.88 0.37 -3.57
N THR A 101 -8.91 0.92 -4.29
CA THR A 101 -7.48 0.85 -3.91
C THR A 101 -7.12 2.00 -2.97
N TRP A 102 -7.48 3.24 -3.33
CA TRP A 102 -7.03 4.45 -2.63
C TRP A 102 -7.77 4.72 -1.32
N LEU A 103 -9.08 4.44 -1.23
CA LEU A 103 -9.85 4.70 -0.01
C LEU A 103 -9.43 3.76 1.13
N PRO A 104 -9.40 2.42 0.97
CA PRO A 104 -8.97 1.53 2.04
C PRO A 104 -7.49 1.72 2.41
N TYR A 105 -6.63 2.04 1.45
CA TYR A 105 -5.23 2.37 1.72
C TYR A 105 -5.12 3.62 2.61
N SER A 106 -5.88 4.67 2.32
CA SER A 106 -5.88 5.90 3.13
C SER A 106 -6.39 5.63 4.54
N THR A 107 -7.47 4.86 4.69
CA THR A 107 -8.00 4.49 6.00
C THR A 107 -7.02 3.62 6.79
N ALA A 108 -6.41 2.62 6.15
CA ALA A 108 -5.39 1.77 6.77
C ALA A 108 -4.19 2.58 7.27
N ARG A 109 -3.76 3.59 6.51
CA ARG A 109 -2.69 4.50 6.92
C ARG A 109 -3.04 5.29 8.18
N LEU A 110 -4.26 5.81 8.26
CA LEU A 110 -4.72 6.53 9.45
C LEU A 110 -4.77 5.62 10.68
N ILE A 111 -5.27 4.39 10.51
CA ILE A 111 -5.31 3.37 11.58
C ILE A 111 -3.91 3.06 12.08
N LEU A 112 -2.96 2.76 11.18
CA LEU A 112 -1.58 2.46 11.57
C LEU A 112 -0.94 3.61 12.34
N VAL A 113 -1.16 4.86 11.91
CA VAL A 113 -0.64 6.04 12.61
C VAL A 113 -1.22 6.14 14.02
N VAL A 114 -2.54 5.99 14.17
CA VAL A 114 -3.22 6.03 15.47
C VAL A 114 -2.73 4.90 16.39
N ASP A 115 -2.65 3.67 15.89
CA ASP A 115 -2.24 2.50 16.66
C ASP A 115 -0.77 2.55 17.09
N VAL A 116 0.12 3.16 16.30
CA VAL A 116 1.51 3.43 16.75
C VAL A 116 1.51 4.33 17.99
N PHE A 117 0.71 5.39 18.02
CA PHE A 117 0.67 6.28 19.19
C PHE A 117 0.04 5.61 20.41
N ILE A 118 -0.97 4.77 20.20
CA ILE A 118 -1.60 4.01 21.28
C ILE A 118 -0.61 3.00 21.87
N SER A 119 0.08 2.24 21.03
CA SER A 119 1.08 1.25 21.48
C SER A 119 2.27 1.88 22.20
N LEU A 120 2.69 3.09 21.83
CA LEU A 120 3.71 3.85 22.57
C LEU A 120 3.27 4.21 24.00
N ARG A 121 1.96 4.35 24.26
CA ARG A 121 1.47 4.64 25.62
C ARG A 121 1.52 3.42 26.54
N SER A 122 1.45 2.22 25.98
CA SER A 122 1.40 0.95 26.71
C SER A 122 2.70 0.15 26.65
N LEU A 123 3.85 0.84 26.51
CA LEU A 123 5.16 0.20 26.51
C LEU A 123 5.40 -0.61 27.79
N PRO A 124 6.13 -1.74 27.73
CA PRO A 124 6.48 -2.54 28.90
C PRO A 124 7.18 -1.68 29.96
N GLU A 125 6.89 -1.93 31.23
CA GLU A 125 7.43 -1.16 32.37
C GLU A 125 8.96 -1.05 32.33
N GLY A 126 9.65 -2.12 31.91
CA GLY A 126 11.12 -2.13 31.77
C GLY A 126 11.72 -1.17 30.75
N THR A 127 10.90 -0.55 29.89
CA THR A 127 11.34 0.51 28.96
C THR A 127 11.46 1.87 29.67
N TYR A 128 10.77 2.03 30.81
CA TYR A 128 10.84 3.22 31.66
C TYR A 128 11.96 3.13 32.69
N ASP A 129 12.61 1.96 32.82
CA ASP A 129 13.77 1.80 33.68
C ASP A 129 14.90 2.71 33.19
N THR A 130 15.30 3.66 34.02
CA THR A 130 16.42 4.54 33.69
C THR A 130 17.70 3.74 33.66
N VAL A 131 18.39 3.75 32.53
CA VAL A 131 19.74 3.18 32.43
C VAL A 131 20.61 3.86 33.49
N GLU A 132 21.16 3.09 34.43
CA GLU A 132 22.09 3.59 35.43
C GLU A 132 23.44 3.91 34.77
N TRP A 133 23.51 5.04 34.06
CA TRP A 133 24.70 5.53 33.38
C TRP A 133 25.92 5.63 34.30
N THR A 134 25.69 5.82 35.61
CA THR A 134 26.71 5.86 36.65
C THR A 134 27.48 4.55 36.81
N LYS A 135 26.88 3.38 36.48
CA LYS A 135 27.59 2.08 36.46
C LYS A 135 28.61 1.97 35.34
N PHE A 136 28.50 2.79 34.29
CA PHE A 136 29.44 2.81 33.18
C PHE A 136 30.62 3.78 33.41
N LEU A 137 30.65 4.49 34.55
CA LEU A 137 31.79 5.32 34.90
C LEU A 137 32.96 4.44 35.38
N PRO A 138 34.16 4.59 34.80
CA PRO A 138 35.34 3.87 35.26
C PRO A 138 35.67 4.30 36.69
N HIS A 139 35.67 3.34 37.61
CA HIS A 139 36.13 3.53 38.98
C HIS A 139 37.64 3.30 39.01
N PHE A 140 38.38 4.34 39.38
CA PHE A 140 39.81 4.22 39.66
C PHE A 140 39.95 3.49 40.99
N SER A 141 40.60 2.33 40.96
CA SER A 141 40.97 1.54 42.15
C SER A 141 42.31 2.02 42.73
#